data_AF-A0A0G0MKH7-F1
#
_entry.id   AF-A0A0G0MKH7-F1
#
_cell.length_a   1.000
_cell.length_b   1.000
_cell.length_c   1.000
_cell.angle_alpha   90.00
_cell.angle_beta   90.00
_cell.angle_gamma   90.00
#
_symmetry.space_group_name_H-M   'P 1'
#
loop_
_entity.id
_entity.type
_entity.pdbx_description
1 polymer ?
#
loop_
_entity_poly.entity_id
_entity_poly.type
_entity_poly.pdbx_seq_one_letter_code
_entity_poly.pdbx_strand_id
1 'polypeptide(L)'
;MFYKNLKLNKKGQVLIEAVIAIAVVAFVMSGIVAALILSVNNATFSKNQNLATNFAQEGIDIARDLKDSDFQAFSTLQGYYCIDEGDIAIDPSKTTCSKNVDSAFTRRVYINQNGGKDTSNNRGEGKTEDDF
;
A
#
# COMPACT_ATOMS: atom_id res chain seq x y z
N MET A 1 7.07 64.51 -34.96
CA MET A 1 6.77 63.22 -34.29
C MET A 1 7.39 62.11 -35.13
N PHE A 2 8.64 61.73 -34.85
CA PHE A 2 9.39 60.72 -35.61
C PHE A 2 9.39 59.40 -34.83
N TYR A 3 8.63 58.41 -35.31
CA TYR A 3 8.60 57.08 -34.73
C TYR A 3 9.91 56.36 -35.10
N LYS A 4 10.80 56.23 -34.13
CA LYS A 4 12.10 55.58 -34.28
C LYS A 4 11.87 54.06 -34.35
N ASN A 5 11.90 53.51 -35.56
CA ASN A 5 11.91 52.06 -35.78
C ASN A 5 13.17 51.44 -35.16
N LEU A 6 13.03 50.84 -33.97
CA LEU A 6 14.08 50.04 -33.33
C LEU A 6 14.27 48.73 -34.11
N LYS A 7 15.13 48.75 -35.13
CA LYS A 7 15.76 47.52 -35.62
C LYS A 7 16.83 47.08 -34.61
N LEU A 8 16.41 46.32 -33.60
CA LEU A 8 17.31 45.59 -32.70
C LEU A 8 17.92 44.42 -33.47
N ASN A 9 19.26 44.36 -33.54
CA ASN A 9 20.00 43.23 -34.08
C ASN A 9 19.73 41.99 -33.21
N LYS A 10 18.87 41.08 -33.69
CA LYS A 10 18.24 40.00 -32.90
C LYS A 10 19.09 38.76 -32.62
N LYS A 11 20.33 38.68 -33.11
CA LYS A 11 21.10 37.42 -33.07
C LYS A 11 21.51 36.97 -31.65
N GLY A 12 21.81 37.90 -30.74
CA GLY A 12 22.13 37.57 -29.33
C GLY A 12 20.91 37.36 -28.43
N GLN A 13 19.79 38.02 -28.74
CA GLN A 13 18.54 37.93 -27.99
C GLN A 13 17.85 36.56 -28.15
N VAL A 14 17.92 35.97 -29.34
CA VAL A 14 17.32 34.65 -29.61
C VAL A 14 18.01 33.53 -28.80
N LEU A 15 19.33 33.63 -28.57
CA LEU A 15 20.06 32.63 -27.81
C LEU A 15 19.68 32.63 -26.33
N ILE A 16 19.58 33.82 -25.70
CA ILE A 16 19.15 33.91 -24.30
C ILE A 16 17.68 33.50 -24.12
N GLU A 17 16.81 33.83 -25.08
CA GLU A 17 15.41 33.39 -25.09
C GLU A 17 15.28 31.86 -25.16
N ALA A 18 16.10 31.20 -25.98
CA ALA A 18 16.12 29.74 -26.07
C ALA A 18 16.59 29.08 -24.76
N VAL A 19 17.62 29.63 -24.09
CA VAL A 19 18.11 29.11 -22.80
C VAL A 19 17.05 29.25 -21.72
N ILE A 20 16.37 30.40 -21.64
CA ILE A 20 15.29 30.62 -20.68
C ILE A 20 14.12 29.68 -20.97
N ALA A 21 13.74 29.50 -22.24
CA ALA A 21 12.68 28.57 -22.63
C ALA A 21 12.99 27.12 -22.19
N ILE A 22 14.22 26.65 -22.41
CA ILE A 22 14.66 25.31 -21.98
C ILE A 22 14.63 25.19 -20.45
N ALA A 23 15.08 26.22 -19.72
CA ALA A 23 15.07 26.22 -18.26
C ALA A 23 13.64 26.13 -17.69
N VAL A 24 12.70 26.86 -18.27
CA VAL A 24 11.28 26.82 -17.87
C VAL A 24 10.67 25.45 -18.16
N VAL A 25 10.95 24.87 -19.35
CA VAL A 25 10.47 23.53 -19.70
C VAL A 25 11.01 22.49 -18.73
N ALA A 26 12.31 22.53 -18.41
CA ALA A 26 12.92 21.62 -17.43
C ALA A 26 12.29 21.75 -16.04
N PHE A 27 12.00 22.98 -15.60
CA PHE A 27 11.34 23.25 -14.33
C PHE A 27 9.89 22.72 -14.27
N VAL A 28 9.13 22.86 -15.36
CA VAL A 28 7.76 22.29 -15.42
C VAL A 28 7.80 20.77 -15.43
N MET A 29 8.73 20.18 -16.20
CA MET A 29 8.87 18.73 -16.28
C MET A 29 9.21 18.10 -14.94
N SER A 30 10.07 18.72 -14.13
CA SER A 30 10.40 18.19 -12.79
C SER A 30 9.17 18.14 -11.88
N GLY A 31 8.30 19.16 -11.93
CA GLY A 31 7.04 19.19 -11.21
C GLY A 31 6.09 18.06 -11.63
N ILE A 32 6.00 17.78 -12.93
CA ILE A 32 5.18 16.67 -13.45
C ILE A 32 5.72 15.32 -12.97
N VAL A 33 7.02 15.10 -13.06
CA VAL A 33 7.65 13.85 -12.61
C VAL A 33 7.42 13.63 -11.11
N ALA A 34 7.55 14.68 -10.28
CA ALA A 34 7.26 14.59 -8.85
C ALA A 34 5.80 14.16 -8.58
N ALA A 35 4.83 14.76 -9.29
CA ALA A 35 3.42 14.40 -9.18
C ALA A 35 3.15 12.94 -9.61
N LEU A 36 3.83 12.47 -10.66
CA LEU A 36 3.72 11.08 -11.13
C LEU A 36 4.24 10.09 -10.08
N ILE A 37 5.38 10.37 -9.45
CA ILE A 37 5.94 9.51 -8.40
C ILE A 37 4.95 9.37 -7.24
N LEU A 38 4.37 10.48 -6.79
CA LEU A 38 3.33 10.48 -5.74
C LEU A 38 2.12 9.64 -6.16
N SER A 39 1.67 9.77 -7.40
CA SER A 39 0.54 9.00 -7.93
C SER A 39 0.82 7.49 -7.95
N VAL A 40 2.02 7.07 -8.39
CA VAL A 40 2.41 5.65 -8.44
C VAL A 40 2.54 5.06 -7.04
N ASN A 41 3.11 5.81 -6.09
CA ASN A 41 3.21 5.38 -4.71
C ASN A 41 1.83 5.17 -4.09
N ASN A 42 0.91 6.11 -4.30
CA ASN A 42 -0.47 6.00 -3.81
C ASN A 42 -1.22 4.81 -4.45
N ALA A 43 -1.03 4.59 -5.75
CA ALA A 43 -1.63 3.44 -6.44
C ALA A 43 -1.11 2.11 -5.88
N THR A 44 0.20 2.03 -5.61
CA THR A 44 0.84 0.83 -5.05
C THR A 44 0.36 0.57 -3.63
N PHE A 45 0.27 1.61 -2.79
CA PHE A 45 -0.28 1.51 -1.44
C PHE A 45 -1.72 1.02 -1.45
N SER A 46 -2.58 1.64 -2.27
CA SER A 46 -3.99 1.23 -2.41
C SER A 46 -4.13 -0.21 -2.88
N LYS A 47 -3.30 -0.66 -3.83
CA LYS A 47 -3.26 -2.05 -4.28
C LYS A 47 -2.91 -2.99 -3.13
N ASN A 48 -1.86 -2.70 -2.36
CA ASN A 48 -1.45 -3.54 -1.24
C ASN A 48 -2.50 -3.59 -0.13
N GLN A 49 -3.17 -2.47 0.14
CA GLN A 49 -4.28 -2.42 1.09
C GLN A 49 -5.46 -3.31 0.64
N ASN A 50 -5.81 -3.26 -0.64
CA ASN A 50 -6.86 -4.13 -1.19
C ASN A 50 -6.47 -5.62 -1.09
N LEU A 51 -5.23 -5.97 -1.43
CA LEU A 51 -4.74 -7.36 -1.28
C LEU A 51 -4.79 -7.84 0.17
N ALA A 52 -4.26 -7.04 1.11
CA ALA A 52 -4.31 -7.36 2.55
C ALA A 52 -5.76 -7.55 3.04
N THR A 53 -6.69 -6.73 2.52
CA THR A 53 -8.11 -6.81 2.86
C THR A 53 -8.76 -8.08 2.30
N ASN A 54 -8.42 -8.48 1.07
CA ASN A 54 -8.89 -9.73 0.48
C ASN A 54 -8.38 -10.94 1.26
N PHE A 55 -7.07 -10.99 1.59
CA PHE A 55 -6.51 -12.08 2.40
C PHE A 55 -7.12 -12.13 3.80
N ALA A 56 -7.43 -10.98 4.40
CA ALA A 56 -8.14 -10.93 5.68
C ALA A 56 -9.57 -11.49 5.55
N GLN A 57 -10.29 -11.18 4.46
CA GLN A 57 -11.63 -11.73 4.21
C GLN A 57 -11.59 -13.25 4.07
N GLU A 58 -10.67 -13.79 3.27
CA GLU A 58 -10.47 -15.23 3.14
C GLU A 58 -10.19 -15.91 4.49
N GLY A 59 -9.33 -15.30 5.31
CA GLY A 59 -9.02 -15.84 6.64
C GLY A 59 -10.23 -15.83 7.59
N ILE A 60 -11.09 -14.81 7.50
CA ILE A 60 -12.35 -14.77 8.24
C ILE A 60 -13.30 -15.86 7.73
N ASP A 61 -13.38 -16.08 6.43
CA ASP A 61 -14.27 -17.10 5.86
C ASP A 61 -13.86 -18.51 6.27
N ILE A 62 -12.56 -18.81 6.32
CA ILE A 62 -12.04 -20.07 6.85
C ILE A 62 -12.40 -20.24 8.34
N ALA A 63 -12.27 -19.18 9.15
CA ALA A 63 -12.64 -19.23 10.55
C ALA A 63 -14.15 -19.41 10.76
N ARG A 64 -14.98 -18.81 9.89
CA ARG A 64 -16.43 -18.99 9.88
C ARG A 64 -16.82 -20.40 9.50
N ASP A 65 -16.20 -20.94 8.44
CA ASP A 65 -16.44 -22.32 7.99
C ASP A 65 -16.13 -23.32 9.10
N LEU A 66 -15.00 -23.18 9.82
CA LEU A 66 -14.70 -24.02 10.98
C LEU A 66 -15.74 -23.88 12.08
N LYS A 67 -16.15 -22.65 12.40
CA LYS A 67 -17.15 -22.37 13.45
C LYS A 67 -18.53 -22.95 13.09
N ASP A 68 -18.92 -22.92 11.82
CA ASP A 68 -20.21 -23.43 11.34
C ASP A 68 -20.21 -24.96 11.09
N SER A 69 -19.07 -25.54 10.70
CA SER A 69 -18.92 -26.98 10.45
C SER A 69 -18.61 -27.82 11.69
N ASP A 70 -17.73 -27.33 12.57
CA ASP A 70 -17.35 -27.99 13.82
C ASP A 70 -17.13 -26.95 14.94
N PHE A 71 -18.25 -26.58 15.58
CA PHE A 71 -18.22 -25.65 16.70
C PHE A 71 -17.43 -26.18 17.90
N GLN A 72 -17.38 -27.51 18.11
CA GLN A 72 -16.62 -28.07 19.23
C GLN A 72 -15.13 -27.82 19.03
N ALA A 73 -14.59 -28.15 17.85
CA ALA A 73 -13.21 -27.84 17.49
C ALA A 73 -12.92 -26.34 17.61
N PHE A 74 -13.80 -25.50 17.05
CA PHE A 74 -13.66 -24.04 17.14
C PHE A 74 -13.60 -23.53 18.59
N SER A 75 -14.46 -24.04 19.48
CA SER A 75 -14.56 -23.60 20.88
C SER A 75 -13.31 -23.92 21.72
N THR A 76 -12.48 -24.85 21.27
CA THR A 76 -11.21 -25.20 21.93
C THR A 76 -10.04 -24.30 21.52
N LEU A 77 -10.19 -23.54 20.42
CA LEU A 77 -9.14 -22.65 19.93
C LEU A 77 -9.07 -21.37 20.77
N GLN A 78 -7.86 -20.94 21.07
CA GLN A 78 -7.57 -19.72 21.82
C GLN A 78 -6.20 -19.17 21.44
N GLY A 79 -6.16 -17.95 20.92
CA GLY A 79 -4.92 -17.27 20.52
C GLY A 79 -4.81 -17.04 19.01
N TYR A 80 -3.57 -16.87 18.53
CA TYR A 80 -3.27 -16.60 17.13
C TYR A 80 -3.02 -17.90 16.37
N TYR A 81 -3.60 -17.99 15.18
CA TYR A 81 -3.36 -19.09 14.25
C TYR A 81 -3.07 -18.56 12.86
N CYS A 82 -2.07 -19.13 12.22
CA CYS A 82 -1.64 -18.75 10.88
C CYS A 82 -2.40 -19.57 9.85
N ILE A 83 -2.75 -18.92 8.74
CA ILE A 83 -3.41 -19.57 7.62
C ILE A 83 -2.56 -19.29 6.40
N ASP A 84 -1.79 -20.29 5.97
CA ASP A 84 -0.84 -20.13 4.88
C ASP A 84 -1.57 -20.05 3.54
N GLU A 85 -0.85 -19.66 2.49
CA GLU A 85 -1.41 -19.59 1.15
C GLU A 85 -1.92 -20.95 0.67
N GLY A 86 -3.19 -21.01 0.29
CA GLY A 86 -3.86 -22.25 -0.12
C GLY A 86 -4.42 -23.10 1.02
N ASP A 87 -4.14 -22.78 2.29
CA ASP A 87 -4.80 -23.44 3.42
C ASP A 87 -6.30 -23.08 3.42
N ILE A 88 -7.15 -24.09 3.60
CA ILE A 88 -8.62 -23.96 3.68
C ILE A 88 -9.17 -24.21 5.08
N ALA A 89 -8.30 -24.48 6.05
CA ALA A 89 -8.66 -24.79 7.42
C ALA A 89 -7.63 -24.20 8.38
N ILE A 90 -8.03 -24.02 9.64
CA ILE A 90 -7.12 -23.57 10.70
C ILE A 90 -6.34 -24.77 11.22
N ASP A 91 -5.01 -24.70 11.15
CA ASP A 91 -4.12 -25.67 11.80
C ASP A 91 -3.79 -25.20 13.23
N PRO A 92 -4.24 -25.92 14.28
CA PRO A 92 -4.00 -25.53 15.67
C PRO A 92 -2.51 -25.52 16.06
N SER A 93 -1.63 -26.17 15.29
CA SER A 93 -0.18 -26.20 15.55
C SER A 93 0.55 -24.94 15.06
N LYS A 94 -0.02 -24.21 14.10
CA LYS A 94 0.58 -23.01 13.49
C LYS A 94 0.25 -21.74 14.28
N THR A 95 0.96 -21.51 15.37
CA THR A 95 0.71 -20.37 16.28
C THR A 95 1.64 -19.16 16.06
N THR A 96 2.75 -19.34 15.34
CA THR A 96 3.72 -18.29 15.03
C THR A 96 3.76 -18.00 13.53
N CYS A 97 3.34 -16.80 13.14
CA CYS A 97 3.16 -16.47 11.73
C CYS A 97 4.33 -15.65 11.21
N SER A 98 4.96 -16.16 10.15
CA SER A 98 5.84 -15.37 9.28
C SER A 98 5.04 -14.87 8.09
N LYS A 99 5.70 -14.22 7.13
CA LYS A 99 5.10 -13.93 5.82
C LYS A 99 4.66 -15.25 5.19
N ASN A 100 3.36 -15.46 5.09
CA ASN A 100 2.77 -16.74 4.72
C ASN A 100 1.75 -16.65 3.58
N VAL A 101 1.55 -15.46 3.01
CA VAL A 101 0.76 -15.24 1.80
C VAL A 101 1.48 -14.25 0.88
N ASP A 102 1.57 -14.60 -0.41
CA ASP A 102 2.14 -13.76 -1.48
C ASP A 102 3.56 -13.25 -1.15
N SER A 103 4.31 -14.01 -0.32
CA SER A 103 5.67 -13.69 0.15
C SER A 103 5.87 -12.34 0.86
N ALA A 104 4.82 -11.54 1.03
CA ALA A 104 4.86 -10.17 1.53
C ALA A 104 3.89 -9.93 2.70
N PHE A 105 2.85 -10.75 2.83
CA PHE A 105 1.79 -10.56 3.81
C PHE A 105 1.78 -11.69 4.85
N THR A 106 1.28 -11.34 6.03
CA THR A 106 1.01 -12.29 7.10
C THR A 106 -0.50 -12.38 7.30
N ARG A 107 -1.08 -13.55 7.06
CA ARG A 107 -2.47 -13.88 7.31
C ARG A 107 -2.59 -14.74 8.57
N ARG A 108 -3.30 -14.21 9.56
CA ARG A 108 -3.58 -14.89 10.82
C ARG A 108 -4.94 -14.52 11.36
N VAL A 109 -5.53 -15.43 12.12
CA VAL A 109 -6.76 -15.21 12.87
C VAL A 109 -6.47 -15.23 14.36
N TYR A 110 -7.12 -14.34 15.11
CA TYR A 110 -7.10 -14.34 16.57
C TYR A 110 -8.46 -14.81 17.08
N ILE A 111 -8.47 -15.88 17.84
CA ILE A 111 -9.67 -16.45 18.45
C ILE A 111 -9.60 -16.23 19.95
N ASN A 112 -10.65 -15.61 20.51
CA ASN A 112 -10.77 -15.43 21.95
C ASN A 112 -12.19 -15.79 22.40
N GLN A 113 -12.30 -16.90 23.13
CA GLN A 113 -13.59 -17.39 23.62
C GLN A 113 -14.14 -16.53 24.77
N ASN A 114 -13.28 -15.75 25.41
CA ASN A 114 -13.65 -14.93 26.57
C ASN A 114 -14.21 -13.54 26.19
N GLY A 115 -14.46 -13.27 24.90
CA GLY A 115 -15.06 -12.02 24.42
C GLY A 115 -14.17 -10.78 24.50
N GLY A 116 -12.88 -10.94 24.81
CA GLY A 116 -11.90 -9.85 24.76
C GLY A 116 -11.49 -9.52 23.33
N LYS A 117 -11.34 -8.23 23.03
CA LYS A 117 -10.77 -7.77 21.75
C LYS A 117 -9.29 -8.15 21.66
N ASP A 118 -8.80 -8.40 20.46
CA ASP A 118 -7.35 -8.47 20.21
C ASP A 118 -6.72 -7.14 20.64
N THR A 119 -5.88 -7.17 21.67
CA THR A 119 -5.15 -6.00 22.19
C THR A 119 -3.75 -5.91 21.61
N SER A 120 -3.32 -6.89 20.81
CA SER A 120 -2.03 -6.81 20.16
C SER A 120 -2.12 -5.74 19.08
N ASN A 121 -1.24 -4.74 19.19
CA ASN A 121 -1.08 -3.65 18.23
C ASN A 121 -0.55 -4.20 16.89
N ASN A 122 -1.38 -4.95 16.18
CA ASN A 122 -1.09 -5.58 14.90
C ASN A 122 -2.30 -5.44 13.97
N ARG A 123 -3.03 -4.34 14.11
CA ARG A 123 -4.13 -3.96 13.23
C ARG A 123 -3.53 -3.48 11.91
N GLY A 124 -2.99 -4.40 11.13
CA GLY A 124 -2.34 -4.14 9.84
C GLY A 124 -1.25 -3.07 9.96
N GLU A 125 0.01 -3.50 10.12
CA GLU A 125 1.14 -2.69 9.64
C GLU A 125 1.07 -2.63 8.09
N GLY A 126 0.04 -1.96 7.56
CA GLY A 126 0.27 -1.09 6.42
C GLY A 126 1.22 -0.04 6.96
N LYS A 127 2.49 -0.16 6.57
CA LYS A 127 3.62 0.71 6.87
C LYS A 127 3.24 1.99 7.60
N THR A 128 3.77 2.15 8.80
CA THR A 128 3.69 3.38 9.57
C THR A 128 4.16 4.55 8.68
N GLU A 129 3.48 5.68 8.83
CA GLU A 129 3.61 6.93 8.09
C GLU A 129 4.95 7.66 8.34
N ASP A 130 5.99 6.92 8.73
CA ASP A 130 7.26 7.44 9.27
C ASP A 130 8.47 7.19 8.36
N ASP A 131 8.27 6.59 7.18
CA ASP A 131 9.30 6.44 6.14
C ASP A 131 9.12 7.45 4.98
N PHE A 132 9.04 8.75 5.29
CA PHE A 132 9.10 9.85 4.30
C PHE A 132 10.28 10.79 4.56
#